data_AF-A0A7X7D994-F1
#
_entry.id   AF-A0A7X7D994-F1
#
_cell.length_a   1.000
_cell.length_b   1.000
_cell.length_c   1.000
_cell.angle_alpha   90.00
_cell.angle_beta   90.00
_cell.angle_gamma   90.00
#
_symmetry.space_group_name_H-M   'P 1'
#
loop_
_entity.id
_entity.type
_entity.pdbx_description
1 polymer ?
#
loop_
_entity_poly.entity_id
_entity_poly.type
_entity_poly.pdbx_seq_one_letter_code
_entity_poly.pdbx_strand_id
1 'polypeptide(L)' 'MTAIATRVSQPEICATWAHAGLAEDHLVYEGTDGWVYAAGIRCEIVLTASEVRVTSYDTDGR' A
#
# COMPACT_ATOMS: atom_id res chain seq x y z
N MET A 1 -18.18 32.64 5.55
CA MET A 1 -17.65 31.38 6.11
C MET A 1 -16.42 31.00 5.33
N THR A 2 -15.23 31.22 5.90
CA THR A 2 -13.98 30.84 5.26
C THR A 2 -13.69 29.41 5.68
N ALA A 3 -13.79 28.45 4.75
CA ALA A 3 -13.42 27.07 5.03
C ALA A 3 -11.91 27.05 5.33
N ILE A 4 -11.55 26.71 6.56
CA ILE A 4 -10.18 26.33 6.89
C ILE A 4 -10.02 24.95 6.25
N ALA A 5 -9.44 24.90 5.05
CA ALA A 5 -9.02 23.64 4.47
C ALA A 5 -7.86 23.13 5.32
N THR A 6 -8.14 22.22 6.26
CA THR A 6 -7.10 21.48 6.96
C THR A 6 -6.31 20.72 5.90
N ARG A 7 -5.06 21.14 5.66
CA ARG A 7 -4.18 20.43 4.74
C ARG A 7 -3.83 19.08 5.37
N VAL A 8 -4.48 18.03 4.92
CA VAL A 8 -4.10 16.65 5.27
C VAL A 8 -2.78 16.35 4.57
N SER A 9 -1.80 15.85 5.32
CA SER A 9 -0.49 15.50 4.79
C SER A 9 -0.54 14.13 4.07
N GLN A 10 0.39 13.90 3.14
CA GLN A 10 0.51 12.61 2.46
C GLN A 10 0.64 11.39 3.41
N PRO A 11 1.48 11.43 4.48
CA PRO A 11 1.54 10.30 5.42
C PRO A 11 0.21 10.03 6.11
N GLU A 12 -0.54 11.08 6.49
CA GLU A 12 -1.86 10.92 7.11
C GLU A 12 -2.86 10.28 6.14
N ILE A 13 -2.83 10.65 4.85
CA ILE A 13 -3.64 10.02 3.81
C ILE A 13 -3.29 8.53 3.69
N CYS A 14 -2.00 8.19 3.57
CA CYS A 14 -1.57 6.79 3.46
C CYS A 14 -1.92 5.96 4.71
N ALA A 15 -1.73 6.53 5.91
CA ALA A 15 -2.11 5.88 7.16
C ALA A 15 -3.62 5.67 7.27
N THR A 16 -4.42 6.63 6.77
CA THR A 16 -5.89 6.51 6.73
C THR A 16 -6.32 5.35 5.83
N TRP A 17 -5.72 5.21 4.65
CA TRP A 17 -6.02 4.11 3.73
C TRP A 17 -5.59 2.74 4.27
N ALA A 18 -4.42 2.66 4.89
CA ALA A 18 -3.95 1.47 5.59
C ALA A 18 -4.92 1.07 6.71
N HIS A 19 -5.34 2.03 7.54
CA HIS A 19 -6.28 1.79 8.63
C HIS A 19 -7.67 1.38 8.14
N ALA A 20 -8.13 1.94 7.02
CA ALA A 20 -9.42 1.60 6.42
C ALA A 20 -9.46 0.18 5.82
N GLY A 21 -8.33 -0.51 5.69
CA GLY A 21 -8.27 -1.89 5.20
C GLY A 21 -8.72 -2.01 3.73
N LEU A 22 -8.36 -1.04 2.89
CA LEU A 22 -8.76 -1.02 1.46
C LEU A 22 -8.22 -2.20 0.65
N ALA A 23 -7.19 -2.88 1.16
CA ALA A 23 -6.66 -4.13 0.63
C ALA A 23 -6.27 -5.05 1.79
N GLU A 24 -6.34 -6.37 1.55
CA GLU A 24 -5.95 -7.41 2.51
C GLU A 24 -4.50 -7.24 2.95
N ASP A 25 -3.59 -7.22 1.98
CA ASP A 25 -2.18 -6.91 2.18
C ASP A 25 -1.84 -5.54 1.59
N HIS A 26 -0.99 -4.79 2.30
CA HIS A 26 -0.52 -3.49 1.84
C HIS A 26 0.82 -3.12 2.48
N LEU A 27 1.52 -2.18 1.84
CA LEU A 27 2.73 -1.55 2.36
C LEU A 27 2.60 -0.02 2.25
N VAL A 28 2.91 0.68 3.34
CA VAL A 28 3.14 2.13 3.33
C VAL A 28 4.63 2.37 3.46
N TYR A 29 5.18 3.21 2.59
CA TYR A 29 6.58 3.63 2.68
C TYR A 29 6.77 5.08 2.23
N GLU A 30 7.80 5.72 2.79
CA GLU A 30 8.29 7.01 2.32
C GLU A 30 9.41 6.78 1.29
N GLY A 31 9.23 7.31 0.09
CA GLY A 31 10.21 7.30 -0.98
C GLY A 31 10.80 8.69 -1.25
N THR A 32 11.65 8.78 -2.27
CA THR A 32 12.30 10.04 -2.69
C THR A 32 11.30 11.12 -3.12
N ASP A 33 10.17 10.71 -3.72
CA ASP A 33 9.17 11.60 -4.28
C ASP A 33 7.90 11.74 -3.40
N GLY A 34 7.95 11.20 -2.18
CA GLY A 34 6.87 11.27 -1.20
C GLY A 34 6.36 9.91 -0.72
N TRP A 35 5.15 9.91 -0.19
CA TRP A 35 4.56 8.74 0.46
C TRP A 35 3.77 7.89 -0.51
N VAL A 36 3.96 6.57 -0.43
CA VAL A 36 3.29 5.58 -1.29
C VAL A 36 2.50 4.60 -0.43
N TYR A 37 1.28 4.32 -0.87
CA TYR A 37 0.45 3.21 -0.40
C TYR A 37 0.36 2.18 -1.52
N ALA A 38 1.07 1.06 -1.36
CA ALA A 38 1.01 -0.07 -2.28
C ALA A 38 -0.03 -1.08 -1.76
N ALA A 39 -1.19 -1.13 -2.43
CA ALA A 39 -2.34 -1.93 -2.02
C ALA A 39 -2.47 -3.20 -2.86
N GLY A 40 -2.61 -4.35 -2.20
CA GLY A 40 -2.73 -5.65 -2.84
C GLY A 40 -1.41 -6.17 -3.40
N ILE A 41 -1.38 -7.48 -3.65
CA ILE A 41 -0.21 -8.18 -4.17
C ILE A 41 -0.56 -8.76 -5.54
N ARG A 42 0.08 -8.25 -6.59
CA ARG A 42 -0.02 -8.84 -7.94
C ARG A 42 0.95 -10.01 -8.13
N CYS A 43 2.12 -9.88 -7.53
CA CYS A 43 3.16 -10.90 -7.55
C CYS A 43 3.92 -10.83 -6.23
N GLU A 44 4.18 -11.98 -5.64
CA GLU A 44 4.93 -12.16 -4.40
C GLU A 44 6.18 -12.98 -4.68
N ILE A 45 7.31 -12.52 -4.16
CA ILE A 45 8.56 -13.28 -4.14
C ILE A 45 8.95 -13.48 -2.68
N VAL A 46 8.88 -14.72 -2.21
CA VAL A 46 9.32 -15.11 -0.87
C VAL A 46 10.69 -15.77 -0.99
N LEU A 47 11.69 -15.10 -0.46
CA LEU A 47 13.06 -15.61 -0.38
C LEU A 47 13.36 -16.03 1.06
N THR A 48 13.75 -17.29 1.23
CA THR A 48 14.27 -17.82 2.49
C THR A 48 15.71 -18.31 2.30
N ALA A 49 16.36 -18.77 3.36
CA ALA A 49 17.71 -19.31 3.27
C ALA A 49 17.84 -20.55 2.37
N SER A 50 16.75 -21.29 2.15
CA SER A 50 16.75 -22.57 1.43
C SER A 50 15.86 -22.60 0.20
N GLU A 51 15.03 -21.57 -0.02
CA GLU A 51 13.98 -21.60 -1.03
C GLU A 51 13.70 -20.21 -1.61
N VAL A 52 13.38 -20.19 -2.90
CA VAL A 52 12.79 -19.05 -3.61
C VAL A 52 11.42 -19.49 -4.10
N ARG A 53 10.36 -18.81 -3.67
CA ARG A 53 9.00 -19.04 -4.14
C ARG A 53 8.45 -17.78 -4.81
N VAL A 54 7.90 -17.94 -6.00
CA VAL A 54 7.27 -16.85 -6.77
C VAL A 54 5.80 -17.21 -7.01
N THR A 55 4.89 -16.34 -6.58
CA THR A 55 3.45 -16.50 -6.77
C THR A 55 2.92 -15.30 -7.52
N SER A 56 2.24 -15.51 -8.66
CA SER A 56 1.52 -14.46 -9.37
C SER A 56 0.03 -14.63 -9.15
N TYR A 57 -0.65 -13.54 -8.82
CA TYR A 57 -2.09 -13.50 -8.62
C TYR A 57 -2.71 -12.87 -9.87
N ASP A 58 -3.48 -13.66 -10.62
CA ASP A 58 -4.21 -13.12 -11.76
C ASP A 58 -5.33 -12.19 -11.27
N THR A 59 -5.59 -11.14 -12.04
CA THR A 59 -6.69 -10.19 -11.82
C THR A 59 -8.05 -10.73 -12.23
N ASP A 60 -8.22 -12.06 -12.30
CA ASP A 60 -9.49 -12.72 -12.58
C ASP A 60 -10.44 -12.65 -11.36
N GLY A 61 -10.93 -11.43 -11.10
CA GLY A 61 -12.33 -11.19 -10.84
C GLY A 61 -12.82 -11.26 -9.39
N ARG A 62 -12.31 -10.40 -8.51
CA ARG A 62 -13.14 -9.81 -7.45
C ARG A 62 -13.02 -8.30 -7.43
#